data_AF-A0A933ZND3-F1
#
_entry.id   AF-A0A933ZND3-F1
#
_cell.length_a   1.000
_cell.length_b   1.000
_cell.length_c   1.000
_cell.angle_alpha   90.00
_cell.angle_beta   90.00
_cell.angle_gamma   90.00
#
_symmetry.space_group_name_H-M   'P 1'
#
loop_
_entity.id
_entity.type
_entity.pdbx_description
1 polymer ?
#
loop_
_entity_poly.entity_id
_entity_poly.type
_entity_poly.pdbx_seq_one_letter_code
_entity_poly.pdbx_strand_id
1 'polypeptide(L)'
;MSTRATTIAVQFVDEATGIVFARSSIPSESLPGTFEADTTVSIAGEEWQVCSSTPGSRAEYEERGTLSLVLRRIEVREIAPGDILFSLPTVASRLPPIAEGTSKLGKRVLELHEDDWCQLEVVASAQRAAIETELAAIRRIYEEAGAPAGFKRTHLRRGLALLEARLPLAALRAQLPSAVDLDGVGFQGVSGLVAGGFAFEVSPELALYGTAKEGIVEHLGVVGSASEAAILAPTMAEYALVLVDWIRVKMLPG
;
A
#
# COMPACT_ATOMS: atom_id res chain seq x y z
N MET A 1 34.41 34.83 -10.82
CA MET A 1 33.79 33.78 -11.67
C MET A 1 34.32 32.45 -11.18
N SER A 2 33.55 31.68 -10.42
CA SER A 2 33.96 30.31 -10.04
C SER A 2 33.75 29.39 -11.24
N THR A 3 34.84 28.75 -11.67
CA THR A 3 34.85 27.77 -12.75
C THR A 3 34.19 26.49 -12.24
N ARG A 4 33.01 26.13 -12.76
CA ARG A 4 32.35 24.87 -12.42
C ARG A 4 33.13 23.69 -13.02
N ALA A 5 33.26 22.61 -12.27
CA ALA A 5 33.92 21.41 -12.74
C ALA A 5 33.08 20.70 -13.81
N THR A 6 33.65 20.50 -15.00
CA THR A 6 33.01 19.73 -16.10
C THR A 6 33.05 18.23 -15.82
N THR A 7 34.01 17.77 -15.01
CA THR A 7 34.15 16.38 -14.60
C THR A 7 34.28 16.30 -13.08
N ILE A 8 33.56 15.38 -12.46
CA ILE A 8 33.48 15.18 -11.02
C ILE A 8 34.25 13.92 -10.64
N ALA A 9 35.17 14.03 -9.69
CA ALA A 9 35.82 12.87 -9.11
C ALA A 9 34.87 12.19 -8.12
N VAL A 10 34.37 11.02 -8.50
CA VAL A 10 33.39 10.24 -7.73
C VAL A 10 34.10 9.10 -7.01
N GLN A 11 33.89 8.99 -5.70
CA GLN A 11 34.30 7.83 -4.91
C GLN A 11 33.08 7.05 -4.44
N PHE A 12 33.18 5.72 -4.51
CA PHE A 12 32.13 4.79 -4.11
C PHE A 12 32.57 4.08 -2.84
N VAL A 13 31.78 4.25 -1.78
CA VAL A 13 32.02 3.71 -0.44
C VAL A 13 30.99 2.63 -0.18
N ASP A 14 31.42 1.45 0.23
CA ASP A 14 30.52 0.38 0.64
C ASP A 14 29.93 0.71 2.03
N GLU A 15 28.61 0.70 2.17
CA GLU A 15 27.91 1.06 3.41
C GLU A 15 28.28 0.14 4.58
N ALA A 16 28.44 -1.17 4.31
CA ALA A 16 28.66 -2.17 5.35
C ALA A 16 30.07 -2.10 5.94
N THR A 17 31.06 -1.75 5.10
CA THR A 17 32.47 -1.73 5.49
C THR A 17 33.03 -0.34 5.70
N GLY A 18 32.40 0.70 5.14
CA GLY A 18 32.91 2.06 5.09
C GLY A 18 34.14 2.22 4.18
N ILE A 19 34.49 1.20 3.39
CA ILE A 19 35.69 1.19 2.54
C ILE A 19 35.36 1.74 1.15
N VAL A 20 36.24 2.60 0.64
CA VAL A 20 36.20 3.02 -0.77
C VAL A 20 36.60 1.83 -1.63
N PHE A 21 35.65 1.27 -2.38
CA PHE A 21 35.90 0.11 -3.25
C PHE A 21 36.14 0.51 -4.71
N ALA A 22 35.69 1.70 -5.13
CA ALA A 22 35.91 2.20 -6.48
C ALA A 22 36.03 3.74 -6.53
N ARG A 23 36.70 4.24 -7.57
CA ARG A 23 36.81 5.66 -7.90
C ARG A 23 36.67 5.84 -9.40
N SER A 24 35.97 6.89 -9.82
CA SER A 24 35.76 7.23 -11.22
C SER A 24 35.77 8.74 -11.43
N SER A 25 35.93 9.15 -12.68
CA SER A 25 35.82 10.54 -13.11
C SER A 25 34.63 10.62 -14.06
N ILE A 26 33.54 11.23 -13.61
CA ILE A 26 32.24 11.23 -14.31
C ILE A 26 31.91 12.64 -14.77
N PRO A 27 31.53 12.87 -16.04
CA PRO A 27 31.08 14.18 -16.50
C PRO A 27 29.88 14.65 -15.67
N SER A 28 29.83 15.93 -15.27
CA SER A 28 28.74 16.42 -14.40
C SER A 28 27.38 16.09 -15.02
N GLU A 29 27.19 16.32 -16.32
CA GLU A 29 25.95 16.07 -17.06
C GLU A 29 25.46 14.61 -17.00
N SER A 30 26.34 13.65 -16.69
CA SER A 30 26.00 12.23 -16.55
C SER A 30 25.59 11.85 -15.11
N LEU A 31 25.78 12.73 -14.14
CA LEU A 31 25.30 12.57 -12.76
C LEU A 31 23.90 13.18 -12.63
N PRO A 32 23.04 12.74 -11.70
CA PRO A 32 21.73 13.34 -11.44
C PRO A 32 21.84 14.63 -10.61
N GLY A 33 20.80 15.47 -10.64
CA GLY A 33 20.76 16.74 -9.88
C GLY A 33 20.89 16.55 -8.36
N THR A 34 20.34 15.45 -7.85
CA THR A 34 20.36 15.00 -6.47
C THR A 34 20.37 13.47 -6.48
N PHE A 35 20.84 12.85 -5.39
CA PHE A 35 20.71 11.41 -5.18
C PHE A 35 19.65 11.21 -4.08
N GLU A 36 18.40 11.02 -4.49
CA GLU A 36 17.34 10.67 -3.54
C GLU A 36 17.51 9.22 -3.07
N ALA A 37 16.94 8.91 -1.90
CA ALA A 37 16.80 7.54 -1.45
C ALA A 37 16.12 6.73 -2.56
N ASP A 38 16.65 5.54 -2.86
CA ASP A 38 16.24 4.64 -3.95
C ASP A 38 16.83 4.90 -5.34
N THR A 39 17.77 5.85 -5.48
CA THR A 39 18.59 5.91 -6.71
C THR A 39 19.46 4.65 -6.82
N THR A 40 19.36 3.91 -7.92
CA THR A 40 20.25 2.77 -8.21
C THR A 40 21.35 3.16 -9.19
N VAL A 41 22.54 2.59 -9.01
CA VAL A 41 23.69 2.75 -9.90
C VAL A 41 24.25 1.39 -10.26
N SER A 42 24.54 1.20 -11.55
CA SER A 42 25.19 0.00 -12.05
C SER A 42 26.71 0.21 -12.06
N ILE A 43 27.46 -0.61 -11.33
CA ILE A 43 28.92 -0.53 -11.23
C ILE A 43 29.50 -1.91 -11.53
N ALA A 44 30.29 -2.01 -12.60
CA ALA A 44 30.90 -3.27 -13.05
C ALA A 44 29.91 -4.43 -13.28
N GLY A 45 28.66 -4.12 -13.64
CA GLY A 45 27.60 -5.10 -13.87
C GLY A 45 26.86 -5.55 -12.61
N GLU A 46 27.19 -4.99 -11.45
CA GLU A 46 26.42 -5.16 -10.21
C GLU A 46 25.54 -3.92 -9.96
N GLU A 47 24.34 -4.14 -9.43
CA GLU A 47 23.42 -3.08 -9.05
C GLU A 47 23.65 -2.66 -7.60
N TRP A 48 23.71 -1.36 -7.35
CA TRP A 48 23.94 -0.77 -6.04
C TRP A 48 22.89 0.30 -5.77
N GLN A 49 22.37 0.33 -4.54
CA GLN A 49 21.49 1.40 -4.08
C GLN A 49 22.32 2.52 -3.44
N VAL A 50 22.02 3.78 -3.76
CA VAL A 50 22.63 4.94 -3.12
C VAL A 50 21.97 5.18 -1.76
N CYS A 51 22.73 5.02 -0.69
CA CYS A 51 22.28 5.27 0.68
C CYS A 51 22.49 6.73 1.10
N SER A 52 23.57 7.35 0.63
CA SER A 52 23.80 8.78 0.81
C SER A 52 24.81 9.34 -0.20
N SER A 53 24.77 10.65 -0.41
CA SER A 53 25.76 11.38 -1.19
C SER A 53 26.36 12.53 -0.38
N THR A 54 27.64 12.81 -0.59
CA THR A 54 28.32 13.96 -0.01
C THR A 54 29.28 14.54 -1.04
N PRO A 55 29.04 15.75 -1.58
CA PRO A 55 27.89 16.65 -1.31
C PRO A 55 26.52 16.12 -1.78
N GLY A 56 25.44 16.76 -1.31
CA GLY A 56 24.06 16.29 -1.50
C GLY A 56 23.41 16.68 -2.83
N SER A 57 23.96 17.72 -3.49
CA SER A 57 23.38 18.30 -4.70
C SER A 57 24.43 18.62 -5.77
N ARG A 58 23.98 18.70 -7.03
CA ARG A 58 24.82 19.05 -8.17
C ARG A 58 25.55 20.36 -8.03
N ALA A 59 24.86 21.39 -7.55
CA ALA A 59 25.48 22.69 -7.36
C ALA A 59 26.72 22.59 -6.45
N GLU A 60 26.63 21.78 -5.39
CA GLU A 60 27.70 21.61 -4.41
C GLU A 60 28.86 20.76 -4.93
N TYR A 61 28.59 19.65 -5.63
CA TYR A 61 29.66 18.82 -6.15
C TYR A 61 30.31 19.41 -7.41
N GLU A 62 29.60 20.22 -8.22
CA GLU A 62 30.20 21.00 -9.32
C GLU A 62 31.16 22.07 -8.80
N GLU A 63 30.85 22.65 -7.64
CA GLU A 63 31.71 23.63 -6.97
C GLU A 63 32.95 22.95 -6.38
N ARG A 64 32.79 21.78 -5.75
CA ARG A 64 33.89 21.06 -5.08
C ARG A 64 34.71 20.17 -6.01
N GLY A 65 34.19 19.83 -7.18
CA GLY A 65 34.78 18.87 -8.12
C GLY A 65 34.85 17.43 -7.61
N THR A 66 34.23 17.13 -6.46
CA THR A 66 34.28 15.82 -5.81
C THR A 66 32.91 15.39 -5.30
N LEU A 67 32.63 14.10 -5.36
CA LEU A 67 31.41 13.47 -4.90
C LEU A 67 31.73 12.13 -4.24
N SER A 68 31.18 11.88 -3.06
CA SER A 68 31.25 10.60 -2.37
C SER A 68 29.86 9.98 -2.32
N LEU A 69 29.72 8.76 -2.84
CA LEU A 69 28.48 7.99 -2.76
C LEU A 69 28.69 6.81 -1.81
N VAL A 70 27.84 6.72 -0.78
CA VAL A 70 27.75 5.53 0.06
C VAL A 70 26.70 4.62 -0.52
N LEU A 71 27.10 3.39 -0.82
CA LEU A 71 26.33 2.44 -1.61
C LEU A 71 26.12 1.13 -0.83
N ARG A 72 24.94 0.55 -1.00
CA ARG A 72 24.63 -0.81 -0.56
C ARG A 72 24.41 -1.71 -1.77
N ARG A 73 25.09 -2.87 -1.80
CA ARG A 73 24.93 -3.83 -2.89
C ARG A 73 23.51 -4.38 -2.91
N ILE A 74 22.86 -4.34 -4.08
CA ILE A 74 21.58 -5.01 -4.27
C ILE A 74 21.91 -6.45 -4.64
N GLU A 75 21.73 -7.36 -3.68
CA GLU A 75 21.77 -8.80 -3.99
C GLU A 75 20.50 -9.15 -4.76
N VAL A 76 20.58 -9.10 -6.09
CA VAL A 76 19.54 -9.69 -6.95
C VAL A 76 19.67 -11.20 -6.82
N ARG A 77 19.02 -11.78 -5.81
CA ARG A 77 18.78 -13.21 -5.78
C ARG A 77 17.82 -13.53 -6.91
N GLU A 78 18.27 -14.33 -7.86
CA GLU A 78 17.40 -14.96 -8.85
C GLU A 78 16.53 -15.98 -8.11
N ILE A 79 15.42 -15.51 -7.56
CA ILE A 79 14.43 -16.36 -6.90
C ILE A 79 13.65 -17.02 -8.04
N ALA A 80 13.65 -18.35 -8.08
CA ALA A 80 12.80 -19.06 -9.03
C ALA A 80 11.34 -18.61 -8.80
N PRO A 81 10.53 -18.34 -9.84
CA PRO A 81 9.17 -17.81 -9.66
C PRO A 81 8.28 -18.66 -8.73
N GLY A 82 8.56 -19.97 -8.60
CA GLY A 82 7.86 -20.89 -7.69
C GLY A 82 8.22 -20.75 -6.21
N ASP A 83 9.28 -20.01 -5.88
CA ASP A 83 9.71 -19.69 -4.52
C ASP A 83 9.20 -18.31 -4.05
N ILE A 84 8.47 -17.58 -4.91
CA ILE A 84 7.79 -16.33 -4.54
C ILE A 84 6.55 -16.71 -3.73
N LEU A 85 6.58 -16.43 -2.43
CA LEU A 85 5.47 -16.63 -1.52
C LEU A 85 4.53 -15.43 -1.56
N PHE A 86 3.23 -15.68 -1.46
CA PHE A 86 2.24 -14.64 -1.19
C PHE A 86 2.42 -14.11 0.23
N SER A 87 2.31 -12.79 0.40
CA SER A 87 2.35 -12.12 1.71
C SER A 87 1.05 -12.31 2.49
N LEU A 88 -0.08 -12.49 1.79
CA LEU A 88 -1.41 -12.60 2.38
C LEU A 88 -2.05 -13.97 2.11
N PRO A 89 -2.81 -14.50 3.07
CA PRO A 89 -3.51 -15.77 2.91
C PRO A 89 -4.69 -15.66 1.93
N THR A 90 -5.18 -14.44 1.70
CA THR A 90 -6.36 -14.19 0.89
C THR A 90 -6.41 -12.75 0.39
N VAL A 91 -6.99 -12.54 -0.79
CA VAL A 91 -7.27 -11.23 -1.38
C VAL A 91 -8.65 -11.22 -2.04
N ALA A 92 -9.24 -10.03 -2.18
CA ALA A 92 -10.48 -9.87 -2.92
C ALA A 92 -10.20 -10.10 -4.42
N SER A 93 -11.02 -10.91 -5.09
CA SER A 93 -10.84 -11.21 -6.53
C SER A 93 -11.30 -10.09 -7.46
N ARG A 94 -12.02 -9.10 -6.93
CA ARG A 94 -12.57 -7.99 -7.70
C ARG A 94 -12.29 -6.68 -6.99
N LEU A 95 -11.62 -5.79 -7.72
CA LEU A 95 -11.49 -4.39 -7.37
C LEU A 95 -12.65 -3.59 -7.98
N PRO A 96 -13.11 -2.52 -7.32
CA PRO A 96 -14.06 -1.61 -7.91
C PRO A 96 -13.42 -0.86 -9.10
N PRO A 97 -14.21 -0.46 -10.11
CA PRO A 97 -13.68 0.28 -11.25
C PRO A 97 -13.18 1.67 -10.85
N ILE A 98 -12.22 2.20 -11.61
CA ILE A 98 -11.79 3.60 -11.51
C ILE A 98 -12.74 4.48 -12.31
N ALA A 99 -13.13 5.62 -11.75
CA ALA A 99 -13.94 6.62 -12.45
C ALA A 99 -13.10 7.33 -13.52
N GLU A 100 -13.54 7.26 -14.77
CA GLU A 100 -12.87 7.92 -15.90
C GLU A 100 -12.74 9.43 -15.70
N GLY A 101 -11.60 9.99 -16.11
CA GLY A 101 -11.33 11.43 -16.03
C GLY A 101 -11.07 11.97 -14.62
N THR A 102 -11.08 11.12 -13.59
CA THR A 102 -10.72 11.53 -12.23
C THR A 102 -9.20 11.58 -12.03
N SER A 103 -8.77 12.40 -11.08
CA SER A 103 -7.37 12.52 -10.66
C SER A 103 -7.29 12.61 -9.13
N LYS A 104 -6.15 12.17 -8.59
CA LYS A 104 -5.77 12.29 -7.16
C LYS A 104 -5.06 13.61 -6.86
N LEU A 105 -4.60 14.35 -7.88
CA LEU A 105 -3.78 15.54 -7.69
C LEU A 105 -4.53 16.63 -6.91
N GLY A 106 -3.90 17.14 -5.85
CA GLY A 106 -4.46 18.21 -5.01
C GLY A 106 -5.62 17.79 -4.12
N LYS A 107 -5.86 16.48 -3.98
CA LYS A 107 -6.94 15.90 -3.16
C LYS A 107 -6.40 15.14 -1.96
N ARG A 108 -7.21 15.06 -0.91
CA ARG A 108 -6.99 14.16 0.22
C ARG A 108 -7.69 12.84 -0.08
N VAL A 109 -6.93 11.85 -0.52
CA VAL A 109 -7.43 10.55 -0.95
C VAL A 109 -6.94 9.47 0.00
N LEU A 110 -7.80 8.52 0.37
CA LEU A 110 -7.34 7.29 0.99
C LEU A 110 -6.69 6.41 -0.06
N GLU A 111 -5.37 6.24 -0.01
CA GLU A 111 -4.63 5.39 -0.94
C GLU A 111 -4.39 4.01 -0.35
N LEU A 112 -4.94 2.98 -1.00
CA LEU A 112 -4.81 1.57 -0.60
C LEU A 112 -3.86 0.83 -1.54
N HIS A 113 -3.14 -0.17 -1.03
CA HIS A 113 -2.66 -1.23 -1.88
C HIS A 113 -3.87 -2.05 -2.37
N GLU A 114 -3.84 -2.56 -3.60
CA GLU A 114 -4.97 -3.31 -4.16
C GLU A 114 -5.32 -4.56 -3.33
N ASP A 115 -4.30 -5.23 -2.81
CA ASP A 115 -4.47 -6.39 -1.93
C ASP A 115 -5.13 -6.06 -0.59
N ASP A 116 -5.11 -4.80 -0.14
CA ASP A 116 -5.73 -4.39 1.13
C ASP A 116 -7.25 -4.17 0.99
N TRP A 117 -7.76 -4.17 -0.25
CA TRP A 117 -9.19 -4.01 -0.52
C TRP A 117 -10.02 -5.13 0.13
N CYS A 118 -10.99 -4.72 0.94
CA CYS A 118 -11.90 -5.60 1.68
C CYS A 118 -11.17 -6.66 2.53
N GLN A 119 -10.03 -6.35 3.19
CA GLN A 119 -9.39 -7.28 4.15
C GLN A 119 -10.04 -7.26 5.54
N LEU A 120 -10.53 -6.10 5.96
CA LEU A 120 -11.42 -5.95 7.11
C LEU A 120 -12.70 -5.31 6.58
N GLU A 121 -13.79 -6.07 6.54
CA GLU A 121 -14.98 -5.74 5.76
C GLU A 121 -16.26 -5.87 6.59
N VAL A 122 -17.18 -4.93 6.43
CA VAL A 122 -18.52 -4.99 7.00
C VAL A 122 -19.48 -5.58 5.98
N VAL A 123 -20.18 -6.64 6.37
CA VAL A 123 -21.05 -7.43 5.48
C VAL A 123 -22.39 -7.72 6.16
N ALA A 124 -23.41 -8.05 5.37
CA ALA A 124 -24.73 -8.36 5.92
C ALA A 124 -24.72 -9.68 6.70
N SER A 125 -25.30 -9.70 7.90
CA SER A 125 -25.38 -10.91 8.74
C SER A 125 -26.11 -12.06 8.05
N ALA A 126 -27.03 -11.76 7.13
CA ALA A 126 -27.73 -12.74 6.31
C ALA A 126 -26.79 -13.59 5.44
N GLN A 127 -25.57 -13.11 5.16
CA GLN A 127 -24.57 -13.81 4.35
C GLN A 127 -23.67 -14.74 5.18
N ARG A 128 -24.00 -15.01 6.45
CA ARG A 128 -23.21 -15.86 7.37
C ARG A 128 -22.70 -17.15 6.75
N ALA A 129 -23.54 -17.91 6.06
CA ALA A 129 -23.13 -19.18 5.45
C ALA A 129 -22.05 -19.00 4.36
N ALA A 130 -22.14 -17.91 3.59
CA ALA A 130 -21.14 -17.58 2.58
C ALA A 130 -19.84 -17.07 3.23
N ILE A 131 -19.93 -16.24 4.27
CA ILE A 131 -18.78 -15.82 5.09
C ILE A 131 -18.04 -17.03 5.64
N GLU A 132 -18.76 -17.98 6.25
CA GLU A 132 -18.17 -19.18 6.85
C GLU A 132 -17.50 -20.09 5.81
N THR A 133 -18.04 -20.15 4.59
CA THR A 133 -17.43 -20.87 3.46
C THR A 133 -16.09 -20.26 3.06
N GLU A 134 -16.05 -18.93 2.89
CA GLU A 134 -14.83 -18.18 2.57
C GLU A 134 -13.79 -18.32 3.71
N LEU A 135 -14.20 -18.15 4.96
CA LEU A 135 -13.33 -18.33 6.14
C LEU A 135 -12.76 -19.75 6.21
N ALA A 136 -13.55 -20.79 5.90
CA ALA A 136 -13.06 -22.16 5.87
C ALA A 136 -12.00 -22.38 4.78
N ALA A 137 -12.14 -21.75 3.61
CA ALA A 137 -11.12 -21.80 2.56
C ALA A 137 -9.81 -21.12 3.00
N ILE A 138 -9.90 -19.99 3.69
CA ILE A 138 -8.74 -19.27 4.22
C ILE A 138 -8.02 -20.09 5.31
N ARG A 139 -8.75 -20.80 6.19
CA ARG A 139 -8.14 -21.72 7.18
C ARG A 139 -7.28 -22.78 6.52
N ARG A 140 -7.73 -23.33 5.38
CA ARG A 140 -6.93 -24.32 4.63
C ARG A 140 -5.62 -23.74 4.11
N ILE A 141 -5.61 -22.47 3.68
CA ILE A 141 -4.36 -21.78 3.28
C ILE A 141 -3.37 -21.73 4.45
N TYR A 142 -3.84 -21.46 5.66
CA TYR A 142 -3.01 -21.50 6.87
C TYR A 142 -2.54 -22.91 7.22
N GLU A 143 -3.41 -23.92 7.13
CA GLU A 143 -3.09 -25.32 7.42
C GLU A 143 -2.05 -25.89 6.42
N GLU A 144 -2.09 -25.44 5.17
CA GLU A 144 -1.18 -25.85 4.10
C GLU A 144 0.11 -25.00 4.07
N ALA A 145 0.22 -23.94 4.88
CA ALA A 145 1.40 -23.07 4.93
C ALA A 145 2.58 -23.79 5.59
N GLY A 146 3.61 -24.09 4.80
CA GLY A 146 4.73 -24.95 5.21
C GLY A 146 5.92 -24.27 5.90
N ALA A 147 5.93 -22.96 6.12
CA ALA A 147 7.07 -22.24 6.71
C ALA A 147 6.69 -20.81 7.14
N PRO A 148 7.41 -20.18 8.08
CA PRO A 148 7.04 -18.90 8.71
C PRO A 148 7.17 -17.63 7.82
N ALA A 149 7.42 -17.76 6.51
CA ALA A 149 7.81 -16.64 5.64
C ALA A 149 6.84 -16.36 4.45
N GLY A 150 5.54 -16.68 4.61
CA GLY A 150 4.50 -16.40 3.61
C GLY A 150 3.73 -17.64 3.16
N PHE A 151 2.83 -17.49 2.19
CA PHE A 151 1.91 -18.53 1.73
C PHE A 151 2.29 -19.01 0.33
N LYS A 152 2.26 -20.32 0.09
CA LYS A 152 2.48 -20.89 -1.26
C LYS A 152 1.33 -20.61 -2.22
N ARG A 153 0.16 -20.29 -1.68
CA ARG A 153 -1.08 -19.98 -2.40
C ARG A 153 -1.84 -18.92 -1.62
N THR A 154 -2.63 -18.13 -2.33
CA THR A 154 -3.61 -17.21 -1.73
C THR A 154 -5.00 -17.65 -2.13
N HIS A 155 -5.97 -17.47 -1.24
CA HIS A 155 -7.38 -17.69 -1.54
C HIS A 155 -8.01 -16.42 -2.13
N LEU A 156 -8.51 -16.50 -3.36
CA LEU A 156 -9.21 -15.39 -4.03
C LEU A 156 -10.69 -15.39 -3.64
N ARG A 157 -11.10 -14.42 -2.82
CA ARG A 157 -12.50 -14.27 -2.39
C ARG A 157 -13.32 -13.73 -3.55
N ARG A 158 -14.41 -14.41 -3.91
CA ARG A 158 -15.26 -13.99 -5.05
C ARG A 158 -16.14 -12.77 -4.76
N GLY A 159 -15.99 -12.20 -3.57
CA GLY A 159 -16.81 -11.13 -3.04
C GLY A 159 -18.16 -11.69 -2.61
N LEU A 160 -18.65 -11.23 -1.46
CA LEU A 160 -20.05 -11.42 -1.14
C LEU A 160 -20.87 -10.42 -1.93
N ALA A 161 -22.14 -10.75 -2.21
CA ALA A 161 -23.04 -9.81 -2.86
C ALA A 161 -23.09 -8.50 -2.04
N LEU A 162 -23.31 -7.38 -2.72
CA LEU A 162 -23.44 -6.04 -2.17
C LEU A 162 -24.21 -6.04 -0.84
N LEU A 163 -23.90 -5.10 0.06
CA LEU A 163 -24.65 -4.90 1.30
C LEU A 163 -26.17 -4.78 1.02
N GLU A 164 -26.90 -5.89 1.11
CA GLU A 164 -28.36 -5.91 0.94
C GLU A 164 -29.09 -5.13 2.05
N ALA A 165 -28.35 -4.77 3.11
CA ALA A 165 -28.82 -4.03 4.27
C ALA A 165 -29.29 -2.60 3.96
N ARG A 166 -29.08 -2.09 2.74
CA ARG A 166 -29.48 -0.73 2.30
C ARG A 166 -28.99 0.37 3.24
N LEU A 167 -27.79 0.23 3.79
CA LEU A 167 -27.17 1.24 4.67
C LEU A 167 -27.00 2.57 3.90
N PRO A 168 -27.69 3.66 4.30
CA PRO A 168 -27.47 4.96 3.67
C PRO A 168 -26.10 5.52 4.06
N LEU A 169 -25.34 6.02 3.09
CA LEU A 169 -24.03 6.64 3.34
C LEU A 169 -24.13 7.82 4.31
N ALA A 170 -25.20 8.60 4.20
CA ALA A 170 -25.48 9.70 5.12
C ALA A 170 -25.71 9.23 6.56
N ALA A 171 -26.36 8.07 6.75
CA ALA A 171 -26.58 7.49 8.08
C ALA A 171 -25.25 7.01 8.68
N LEU A 172 -24.43 6.31 7.89
CA LEU A 172 -23.07 5.91 8.31
C LEU A 172 -22.23 7.14 8.72
N ARG A 173 -22.22 8.19 7.90
CA ARG A 173 -21.48 9.42 8.18
C ARG A 173 -21.96 10.14 9.44
N ALA A 174 -23.27 10.15 9.70
CA ALA A 174 -23.85 10.79 10.88
C ALA A 174 -23.41 10.13 12.20
N GLN A 175 -23.09 8.84 12.17
CA GLN A 175 -22.56 8.09 13.33
C GLN A 175 -21.08 8.42 13.62
N LEU A 176 -20.42 9.16 12.74
CA LEU A 176 -18.99 9.46 12.80
C LEU A 176 -18.74 10.98 12.85
N PRO A 177 -19.29 11.71 13.85
CA PRO A 177 -19.31 13.18 13.83
C PRO A 177 -17.90 13.80 13.78
N SER A 178 -16.91 13.15 14.38
CA SER A 178 -15.52 13.61 14.41
C SER A 178 -14.69 13.21 13.18
N ALA A 179 -15.23 12.36 12.30
CA ALA A 179 -14.50 11.91 11.12
C ALA A 179 -14.38 13.02 10.08
N VAL A 180 -13.26 13.00 9.36
CA VAL A 180 -12.98 13.90 8.25
C VAL A 180 -13.33 13.21 6.94
N ASP A 181 -14.10 13.89 6.11
CA ASP A 181 -14.42 13.43 4.77
C ASP A 181 -13.18 13.54 3.86
N LEU A 182 -12.84 12.43 3.20
CA LEU A 182 -11.81 12.40 2.18
C LEU A 182 -12.46 12.53 0.79
N ASP A 183 -11.68 12.98 -0.19
CA ASP A 183 -12.15 13.20 -1.56
C ASP A 183 -12.43 11.90 -2.34
N GLY A 184 -12.15 10.74 -1.73
CA GLY A 184 -12.45 9.42 -2.25
C GLY A 184 -11.40 8.38 -1.86
N VAL A 185 -11.43 7.25 -2.57
CA VAL A 185 -10.46 6.15 -2.46
C VAL A 185 -9.68 6.05 -3.76
N GLY A 186 -8.39 5.76 -3.67
CA GLY A 186 -7.54 5.45 -4.81
C GLY A 186 -6.67 4.23 -4.51
N PHE A 187 -6.11 3.63 -5.56
CA PHE A 187 -5.09 2.60 -5.41
C PHE A 187 -3.69 3.19 -5.66
N GLN A 188 -2.72 2.66 -4.94
CA GLN A 188 -1.30 2.99 -5.15
C GLN A 188 -0.88 2.65 -6.57
N GLY A 189 -0.08 3.50 -7.21
CA GLY A 189 0.35 3.32 -8.60
C GLY A 189 -0.74 3.50 -9.67
N VAL A 190 -2.01 3.66 -9.30
CA VAL A 190 -3.14 3.86 -10.22
C VAL A 190 -3.56 5.32 -10.24
N SER A 191 -3.74 5.86 -11.44
CA SER A 191 -4.31 7.20 -11.63
C SER A 191 -5.82 7.18 -11.46
N GLY A 192 -6.36 8.18 -10.75
CA GLY A 192 -7.80 8.37 -10.57
C GLY A 192 -8.32 7.84 -9.24
N LEU A 193 -9.64 7.91 -9.10
CA LEU A 193 -10.39 7.54 -7.91
C LEU A 193 -11.31 6.37 -8.22
N VAL A 194 -11.58 5.54 -7.22
CA VAL A 194 -12.59 4.49 -7.27
C VAL A 194 -13.96 5.11 -7.59
N ALA A 195 -14.67 4.54 -8.56
CA ALA A 195 -16.00 4.99 -8.95
C ALA A 195 -17.01 4.79 -7.82
N GLY A 196 -17.73 5.85 -7.47
CA GLY A 196 -18.63 5.85 -6.31
C GLY A 196 -17.88 5.72 -4.97
N GLY A 197 -16.55 5.87 -4.97
CA GLY A 197 -15.72 5.70 -3.79
C GLY A 197 -15.97 6.79 -2.74
N PHE A 198 -16.04 6.41 -1.48
CA PHE A 198 -16.04 7.32 -0.34
C PHE A 198 -14.99 6.87 0.69
N ALA A 199 -14.47 7.81 1.47
CA ALA A 199 -13.66 7.50 2.62
C ALA A 199 -13.82 8.53 3.74
N PHE A 200 -13.76 8.05 4.98
CA PHE A 200 -13.82 8.83 6.21
C PHE A 200 -12.61 8.53 7.07
N GLU A 201 -11.79 9.52 7.36
CA GLU A 201 -10.67 9.43 8.30
C GLU A 201 -11.23 9.67 9.72
N VAL A 202 -11.26 8.64 10.56
CA VAL A 202 -11.78 8.72 11.93
C VAL A 202 -10.66 9.09 12.91
N SER A 203 -9.47 8.51 12.70
CA SER A 203 -8.21 8.84 13.38
C SER A 203 -7.04 8.52 12.44
N PRO A 204 -5.78 8.85 12.79
CA PRO A 204 -4.61 8.49 11.98
C PRO A 204 -4.47 6.99 11.70
N GLU A 205 -5.00 6.13 12.59
CA GLU A 205 -4.93 4.67 12.52
C GLU A 205 -6.24 4.02 12.02
N LEU A 206 -7.33 4.77 11.92
CA LEU A 206 -8.65 4.27 11.56
C LEU A 206 -9.28 5.09 10.43
N ALA A 207 -9.50 4.44 9.30
CA ALA A 207 -10.30 4.98 8.21
C ALA A 207 -11.37 3.99 7.76
N LEU A 208 -12.51 4.52 7.36
CA LEU A 208 -13.59 3.77 6.74
C LEU A 208 -13.63 4.12 5.27
N TYR A 209 -13.90 3.13 4.43
CA TYR A 209 -13.93 3.35 3.00
C TYR A 209 -14.93 2.43 2.32
N GLY A 210 -15.24 2.71 1.07
CA GLY A 210 -16.12 1.83 0.33
C GLY A 210 -16.58 2.46 -0.97
N THR A 211 -17.63 1.86 -1.52
CA THR A 211 -18.37 2.43 -2.64
C THR A 211 -19.82 2.64 -2.25
N ALA A 212 -20.43 3.67 -2.81
CA ALA A 212 -21.85 3.91 -2.69
C ALA A 212 -22.47 4.19 -4.07
N LYS A 213 -23.70 3.72 -4.25
CA LYS A 213 -24.51 3.96 -5.43
C LYS A 213 -25.82 4.56 -5.00
N GLU A 214 -26.19 5.71 -5.59
CA GLU A 214 -27.43 6.42 -5.25
C GLU A 214 -27.57 6.72 -3.74
N GLY A 215 -26.44 6.96 -3.06
CA GLY A 215 -26.39 7.23 -1.62
C GLY A 215 -26.50 6.00 -0.71
N ILE A 216 -26.58 4.79 -1.27
CA ILE A 216 -26.58 3.53 -0.53
C ILE A 216 -25.20 2.90 -0.60
N VAL A 217 -24.67 2.49 0.56
CA VAL A 217 -23.38 1.83 0.68
C VAL A 217 -23.46 0.44 0.04
N GLU A 218 -22.57 0.19 -0.90
CA GLU A 218 -22.43 -1.07 -1.64
C GLU A 218 -21.34 -1.96 -1.04
N HIS A 219 -20.22 -1.34 -0.67
CA HIS A 219 -19.09 -1.95 0.02
C HIS A 219 -18.67 -1.06 1.19
N LEU A 220 -18.26 -1.67 2.31
CA LEU A 220 -17.72 -0.96 3.47
C LEU A 220 -16.52 -1.73 4.02
N GLY A 221 -15.33 -1.19 3.79
CA GLY A 221 -14.07 -1.65 4.33
C GLY A 221 -13.54 -0.75 5.44
N VAL A 222 -12.61 -1.30 6.20
CA VAL A 222 -11.92 -0.61 7.30
C VAL A 222 -10.41 -0.71 7.08
N VAL A 223 -9.72 0.43 7.18
CA VAL A 223 -8.28 0.48 7.44
C VAL A 223 -8.10 0.63 8.93
N GLY A 224 -7.33 -0.27 9.54
CA GLY A 224 -7.11 -0.33 10.98
C GLY A 224 -7.31 -1.76 11.51
N SER A 225 -7.57 -1.88 12.79
CA SER A 225 -7.85 -3.15 13.46
C SER A 225 -9.34 -3.35 13.75
N ALA A 226 -9.72 -4.61 13.94
CA ALA A 226 -11.05 -4.97 14.42
C ALA A 226 -11.42 -4.30 15.75
N SER A 227 -10.44 -4.00 16.61
CA SER A 227 -10.69 -3.32 17.89
C SER A 227 -11.05 -1.85 17.68
N GLU A 228 -10.38 -1.17 16.74
CA GLU A 228 -10.67 0.23 16.40
C GLU A 228 -12.00 0.34 15.65
N ALA A 229 -12.32 -0.64 14.81
CA ALA A 229 -13.58 -0.75 14.10
C ALA A 229 -14.81 -0.93 15.02
N ALA A 230 -14.62 -1.16 16.32
CA ALA A 230 -15.72 -1.30 17.30
C ALA A 230 -16.64 -0.07 17.35
N ILE A 231 -16.17 1.11 16.90
CA ILE A 231 -17.01 2.31 16.72
C ILE A 231 -18.22 2.06 15.79
N LEU A 232 -18.15 1.08 14.90
CA LEU A 232 -19.22 0.73 13.99
C LEU A 232 -20.33 -0.11 14.64
N ALA A 233 -20.13 -0.65 15.84
CA ALA A 233 -21.08 -1.57 16.49
C ALA A 233 -22.54 -1.06 16.48
N PRO A 234 -22.84 0.22 16.81
CA PRO A 234 -24.21 0.73 16.72
C PRO A 234 -24.81 0.64 15.31
N THR A 235 -24.04 0.99 14.28
CA THR A 235 -24.45 0.89 12.87
C THR A 235 -24.64 -0.58 12.48
N MET A 236 -23.73 -1.44 12.92
CA MET A 236 -23.81 -2.87 12.60
C MET A 236 -25.04 -3.52 13.24
N ALA A 237 -25.36 -3.18 14.48
CA ALA A 237 -26.57 -3.65 15.15
C ALA A 237 -27.85 -3.14 14.45
N GLU A 238 -27.91 -1.85 14.09
CA GLU A 238 -29.08 -1.24 13.43
C GLU A 238 -29.37 -1.87 12.06
N TYR A 239 -28.33 -2.13 11.28
CA TYR A 239 -28.45 -2.63 9.90
C TYR A 239 -28.22 -4.14 9.75
N ALA A 240 -28.17 -4.88 10.87
CA ALA A 240 -27.91 -6.31 10.92
C ALA A 240 -26.63 -6.72 10.14
N LEU A 241 -25.52 -6.05 10.43
CA LEU A 241 -24.21 -6.26 9.82
C LEU A 241 -23.25 -6.99 10.78
N VAL A 242 -22.21 -7.58 10.22
CA VAL A 242 -21.07 -8.18 10.93
C VAL A 242 -19.77 -7.65 10.35
N LEU A 243 -18.73 -7.60 11.16
CA LEU A 243 -17.39 -7.23 10.73
C LEU A 243 -16.58 -8.51 10.54
N VAL A 244 -15.94 -8.65 9.39
CA VAL A 244 -15.14 -9.83 9.05
C VAL A 244 -13.70 -9.39 8.83
N ASP A 245 -12.81 -9.95 9.67
CA ASP A 245 -11.37 -9.87 9.48
C ASP A 245 -10.94 -11.13 8.71
N TRP A 246 -10.79 -10.97 7.40
CA TRP A 246 -10.50 -12.09 6.49
C TRP A 246 -9.09 -12.65 6.73
N ILE A 247 -8.12 -11.78 7.03
CA ILE A 247 -6.74 -12.18 7.31
C ILE A 247 -6.68 -12.99 8.60
N ARG A 248 -7.34 -12.54 9.68
CA ARG A 248 -7.32 -13.23 10.98
C ARG A 248 -8.35 -14.35 11.10
N VAL A 249 -9.14 -14.58 10.05
CA VAL A 249 -10.21 -15.57 10.00
C VAL A 249 -11.22 -15.39 11.16
N LYS A 250 -11.65 -14.15 11.39
CA LYS A 250 -12.59 -13.79 12.47
C LYS A 250 -13.83 -13.09 11.91
N MET A 251 -14.97 -13.41 12.50
CA MET A 251 -16.22 -12.69 12.31
C MET A 251 -16.67 -12.16 13.67
N LEU A 252 -16.96 -10.86 13.72
CA LEU A 252 -17.34 -10.13 14.92
C LEU A 252 -18.78 -9.64 14.76
N PRO A 253 -19.65 -9.89 15.76
CA PRO A 253 -21.02 -9.39 15.72
C PRO A 253 -21.05 -7.87 15.84
N GLY A 254 -22.13 -7.28 15.33
CA GLY A 254 -22.54 -5.89 15.64
C GLY A 254 -23.06 -5.74 17.06
#